data_AF-A0A1Y2ETK8-F1
#
_entry.id   AF-A0A1Y2ETK8-F1
#
_cell.length_a   1.000
_cell.length_b   1.000
_cell.length_c   1.000
_cell.angle_alpha   90.00
_cell.angle_beta   90.00
_cell.angle_gamma   90.00
#
_symmetry.space_group_name_H-M   'P 1'
#
loop_
_entity.id
_entity.type
_entity.pdbx_description
1 polymer ?
#
loop_
_entity_poly.entity_id
_entity_poly.type
_entity_poly.pdbx_seq_one_letter_code
_entity_poly.pdbx_strand_id
1 'polypeptide(L)'
;MKYQNPFKVSLDINDNNMDMFKLREQEKKKKKQEKEKQKKLHIYEKNMPKNRNFRELLEDDEDDILYYQKLKKKNSDLILLNQQRRSDRNFGKESLSSFIDKKREMFLLQYSLGVKKDEIKKLEEIIQAEEQKLLEDEKALEEDERKFDAFLRENDDNSVKAIKQAEAETKAKLEKCQEIKKLNQQIMSIQSDMSKNEDLLKDYRRYRQFLESITPESWFDEQEKIYGHSIVNYFDNSSKSISKSTTTNTSTSSKKKGNGSSNSNNQNQSKKKEDEIIIDPNEDLYADEINEPCLLYFTEPKQLLDIFGELEENNLTLIQNCQESEESLEILRSQIKESNEKMDKETLQLKQQIEDLNNAIAVEEEKARQLEEKKIIVIKSGNHEGEESQENILNELNKRVKDVYKKCIGDNDANLSTLQMLTNVENKLEQLFEIIESMPPDKVEQAEKIKDKERRQKLREEKLNAQITLQEERVKKSLERARAPIKKKMGKPVAFRSTPPQKVKKQSKETNEIQDDDLEYYW
;
A
#
# COMPACT_ATOMS: atom_id res chain seq x y z
N MET A 1 34.00 -47.23 -14.05
CA MET A 1 34.58 -46.20 -13.17
C MET A 1 34.87 -46.81 -11.81
N LYS A 2 35.91 -46.32 -11.13
CA LYS A 2 36.71 -46.99 -10.11
C LYS A 2 35.91 -47.37 -8.85
N TYR A 3 36.08 -48.60 -8.37
CA TYR A 3 35.69 -49.01 -7.02
C TYR A 3 36.61 -48.33 -6.00
N GLN A 4 36.05 -47.52 -5.10
CA GLN A 4 36.78 -46.86 -4.03
C GLN A 4 36.55 -47.63 -2.72
N ASN A 5 37.64 -48.13 -2.14
CA ASN A 5 37.65 -48.93 -0.92
C ASN A 5 37.22 -48.06 0.30
N PRO A 6 36.23 -48.48 1.11
CA PRO A 6 35.67 -47.68 2.21
C PRO A 6 36.54 -47.66 3.48
N PHE A 7 37.65 -48.39 3.53
CA PHE A 7 38.56 -48.38 4.69
C PHE A 7 39.82 -47.55 4.39
N LYS A 8 39.67 -46.22 4.47
CA LYS A 8 40.82 -45.32 4.59
C LYS A 8 40.99 -44.94 6.06
N VAL A 9 41.93 -45.60 6.72
CA VAL A 9 42.43 -45.18 8.03
C VAL A 9 43.22 -43.90 7.80
N SER A 10 42.85 -42.81 8.48
CA SER A 10 43.59 -41.56 8.49
C SER A 10 44.96 -41.78 9.11
N LEU A 11 46.02 -41.50 8.35
CA LEU A 11 47.36 -41.29 8.92
C LEU A 11 47.39 -39.89 9.53
N ASP A 12 46.85 -39.75 10.73
CA ASP A 12 47.23 -38.63 11.58
C ASP A 12 48.55 -38.99 12.28
N ILE A 13 49.52 -38.12 12.02
CA ILE A 13 50.91 -38.22 12.42
C ILE A 13 50.99 -37.87 13.92
N ASN A 14 51.10 -38.91 14.75
CA ASN A 14 51.64 -38.81 16.10
C ASN A 14 52.86 -39.73 16.19
N ASP A 15 53.93 -39.24 16.81
CA ASP A 15 55.26 -39.89 16.89
C ASP A 15 55.25 -41.31 17.48
N ASN A 16 54.17 -41.73 18.13
CA ASN A 16 53.99 -43.08 18.69
C ASN A 16 53.78 -44.19 17.63
N ASN A 17 53.32 -43.86 16.41
CA ASN A 17 53.11 -44.88 15.37
C ASN A 17 54.41 -45.38 14.74
N MET A 18 55.47 -44.56 14.71
CA MET A 18 56.78 -44.98 14.18
C MET A 18 57.44 -46.06 15.04
N ASP A 19 57.27 -46.02 16.36
CA ASP A 19 57.79 -47.04 17.27
C ASP A 19 57.02 -48.35 17.18
N MET A 20 55.70 -48.32 16.96
CA MET A 20 54.90 -49.53 16.73
C MET A 20 55.34 -50.27 15.45
N PHE A 21 55.63 -49.55 14.36
CA PHE A 21 56.13 -50.18 13.14
C PHE A 21 57.54 -50.74 13.29
N LYS A 22 58.44 -50.05 14.02
CA LYS A 22 59.78 -50.57 14.34
C LYS A 22 59.73 -51.81 15.23
N LEU A 23 58.87 -51.83 16.25
CA LEU A 23 58.67 -53.02 17.10
C LEU A 23 58.17 -54.20 16.26
N ARG A 24 57.20 -53.96 15.38
CA ARG A 24 56.64 -54.99 14.49
C ARG A 24 57.67 -55.51 13.49
N GLU A 25 58.57 -54.65 13.02
CA GLU A 25 59.65 -55.04 12.12
C GLU A 25 60.76 -55.83 12.84
N GLN A 26 61.10 -55.46 14.08
CA GLN A 26 61.99 -56.23 14.94
C GLN A 26 61.40 -57.59 15.31
N GLU A 27 60.10 -57.66 15.60
CA GLU A 27 59.38 -58.90 15.88
C GLU A 27 59.39 -59.82 14.65
N LYS A 28 59.15 -59.27 13.45
CA LYS A 28 59.29 -60.01 12.17
C LYS A 28 60.72 -60.52 11.97
N LYS A 29 61.75 -59.74 12.29
CA LYS A 29 63.17 -60.17 12.20
C LYS A 29 63.47 -61.30 13.19
N LYS A 30 63.04 -61.18 14.46
CA LYS A 30 63.20 -62.24 15.46
C LYS A 30 62.51 -63.54 15.02
N LYS A 31 61.28 -63.45 14.53
CA LYS A 31 60.51 -64.60 14.04
C LYS A 31 61.15 -65.25 12.79
N LYS A 32 61.81 -64.46 11.95
CA LYS A 32 62.56 -64.97 10.78
C LYS A 32 63.85 -65.68 11.22
N GLN A 33 64.59 -65.11 12.18
CA GLN A 33 65.79 -65.75 12.76
C GLN A 33 65.44 -67.04 13.50
N GLU A 34 64.33 -67.07 14.22
CA GLU A 34 63.86 -68.27 14.92
C GLU A 34 63.45 -69.37 13.93
N LYS A 35 62.78 -69.02 12.83
CA LYS A 35 62.52 -69.95 11.72
C LYS A 35 63.80 -70.47 11.06
N GLU A 36 64.84 -69.65 10.90
CA GLU A 36 66.15 -70.09 10.40
C GLU A 36 66.86 -71.03 11.38
N LYS A 37 66.80 -70.75 12.69
CA LYS A 37 67.31 -71.64 13.74
C LYS A 37 66.55 -72.97 13.74
N GLN A 38 65.22 -72.94 13.62
CA GLN A 38 64.39 -74.14 13.50
C GLN A 38 64.72 -74.92 12.23
N LYS A 39 65.01 -74.27 11.09
CA LYS A 39 65.45 -74.98 9.88
C LYS A 39 66.74 -75.79 10.07
N LYS A 40 67.65 -75.34 10.94
CA LYS A 40 68.92 -76.02 11.25
C LYS A 40 68.79 -77.19 12.23
N LEU A 41 67.69 -77.29 12.96
CA LEU A 41 67.45 -78.37 13.94
C LEU A 41 66.85 -79.61 13.28
N HIS A 42 67.25 -80.79 13.77
CA HIS A 42 66.74 -82.06 13.26
C HIS A 42 65.29 -82.31 13.71
N ILE A 43 64.55 -83.16 12.99
CA ILE A 43 63.10 -83.34 13.16
C ILE A 43 62.71 -83.80 14.58
N TYR A 44 63.57 -84.56 15.27
CA TYR A 44 63.32 -85.01 16.64
C TYR A 44 63.48 -83.89 17.69
N GLU A 45 64.20 -82.81 17.38
CA GLU A 45 64.40 -81.66 18.29
C GLU A 45 63.27 -80.63 18.18
N LYS A 46 62.49 -80.68 17.09
CA LYS A 46 61.39 -79.74 16.82
C LYS A 46 60.11 -80.05 17.59
N ASN A 47 59.93 -81.31 18.01
CA ASN A 47 58.69 -81.82 18.58
C ASN A 47 58.81 -82.21 20.06
N MET A 48 59.83 -81.71 20.77
CA MET A 48 59.92 -81.94 22.22
C MET A 48 59.02 -80.92 22.95
N PRO A 49 57.97 -81.34 23.66
CA PRO A 49 57.16 -80.41 24.46
C PRO A 49 58.03 -79.83 25.57
N LYS A 50 58.16 -78.49 25.59
CA LYS A 50 58.86 -77.78 26.66
C LYS A 50 57.97 -77.77 27.91
N ASN A 51 58.04 -78.83 28.71
CA ASN A 51 57.62 -78.75 30.10
C ASN A 51 58.67 -77.93 30.84
N ARG A 52 58.35 -76.65 31.04
CA ARG A 52 59.17 -75.73 31.84
C ARG A 52 59.01 -76.11 33.29
N ASN A 53 59.87 -77.00 33.76
CA ASN A 53 59.98 -77.29 35.18
C ASN A 53 60.79 -76.16 35.82
N PHE A 54 60.36 -75.77 37.02
CA PHE A 54 60.90 -74.72 37.91
C PHE A 54 62.43 -74.69 38.08
N ARG A 55 63.12 -75.77 37.69
CA ARG A 55 64.57 -75.94 37.68
C ARG A 55 65.30 -75.02 36.69
N GLU A 56 64.68 -74.66 35.57
CA GLU A 56 65.31 -73.82 34.53
C GLU A 56 65.28 -72.31 34.89
N LEU A 57 64.62 -71.93 35.99
CA LEU A 57 64.55 -70.54 36.48
C LEU A 57 65.57 -70.24 37.61
N LEU A 58 66.26 -71.26 38.11
CA LEU A 58 67.29 -71.15 39.17
C LEU A 58 68.72 -71.39 38.64
N GLU A 59 68.89 -71.55 37.33
CA GLU A 59 70.17 -71.84 36.67
C GLU A 59 70.75 -70.57 36.02
N ASP A 60 71.21 -69.60 36.82
CA ASP A 60 71.83 -68.36 36.28
C ASP A 60 73.36 -68.32 36.37
N ASP A 61 74.04 -69.20 37.11
CA ASP A 61 75.51 -69.15 37.25
C ASP A 61 76.22 -70.46 36.85
N GLU A 62 77.11 -70.38 35.84
CA GLU A 62 77.97 -71.50 35.37
C GLU A 62 78.86 -72.07 36.49
N ASP A 63 79.17 -71.28 37.51
CA ASP A 63 80.03 -71.66 38.64
C ASP A 63 79.37 -72.71 39.56
N ASP A 64 78.04 -72.69 39.69
CA ASP A 64 77.29 -73.64 40.52
C ASP A 64 77.21 -75.03 39.87
N ILE A 65 77.16 -75.09 38.53
CA ILE A 65 77.22 -76.33 37.75
C ILE A 65 78.56 -77.05 37.99
N LEU A 66 79.66 -76.28 38.01
CA LEU A 66 80.99 -76.82 38.23
C LEU A 66 81.19 -77.32 39.66
N TYR A 67 80.60 -76.62 40.64
CA TYR A 67 80.61 -77.04 42.05
C TYR A 67 79.86 -78.36 42.26
N TYR A 68 78.66 -78.51 41.69
CA TYR A 68 77.88 -79.75 41.79
C TYR A 68 78.53 -80.94 41.07
N GLN A 69 79.18 -80.73 39.91
CA GLN A 69 79.97 -81.79 39.27
C GLN A 69 81.19 -82.21 40.10
N LYS A 70 81.80 -81.28 40.84
CA LYS A 70 82.95 -81.54 41.71
C LYS A 70 82.55 -82.35 42.96
N LEU A 71 81.35 -82.13 43.49
CA LEU A 71 80.75 -82.99 44.53
C LEU A 71 80.48 -84.40 44.00
N LYS A 72 79.95 -84.55 42.78
CA LYS A 72 79.67 -85.85 42.17
C LYS A 72 80.92 -86.71 41.92
N LYS A 73 82.09 -86.08 41.74
CA LYS A 73 83.39 -86.77 41.61
C LYS A 73 83.98 -87.23 42.94
N LYS A 74 83.54 -86.69 44.08
CA LYS A 74 83.88 -87.22 45.41
C LYS A 74 82.88 -88.31 45.82
N ASN A 75 82.85 -89.40 45.05
CA ASN A 75 82.27 -90.67 45.49
C ASN A 75 83.18 -91.29 46.57
N SER A 76 83.18 -90.71 47.76
CA SER A 76 83.69 -91.34 48.99
C SER A 76 83.01 -92.69 49.25
N ASP A 77 81.80 -92.86 48.72
CA ASP A 77 80.92 -93.99 49.01
C ASP A 77 81.29 -95.26 48.22
N LEU A 78 82.02 -95.14 47.09
CA LEU A 78 82.54 -96.31 46.35
C LEU A 78 83.83 -96.88 46.97
N ILE A 79 84.60 -96.05 47.68
CA ILE A 79 85.83 -96.47 48.36
C ILE A 79 85.48 -97.26 49.63
N LEU A 80 84.44 -96.85 50.35
CA LEU A 80 83.95 -97.56 51.54
C LEU A 80 83.36 -98.94 51.20
N LEU A 81 82.64 -99.06 50.07
CA LEU A 81 82.01 -100.33 49.68
C LEU A 81 83.02 -101.40 49.22
N ASN A 82 84.15 -100.99 48.62
CA ASN A 82 85.22 -101.90 48.21
C ASN A 82 86.15 -102.31 49.36
N GLN A 83 86.25 -101.51 50.43
CA GLN A 83 87.05 -101.83 51.61
C GLN A 83 86.35 -102.86 52.51
N GLN A 84 85.02 -102.80 52.59
CA GLN A 84 84.20 -103.72 53.39
C GLN A 84 84.24 -105.17 52.86
N ARG A 85 84.37 -105.37 51.54
CA ARG A 85 84.40 -106.72 50.91
C ARG A 85 85.75 -107.45 51.07
N ARG A 86 86.82 -106.80 51.53
CA ARG A 86 88.15 -107.45 51.72
C ARG A 86 88.46 -107.84 53.17
N SER A 87 87.63 -107.48 54.14
CA SER A 87 87.86 -107.81 55.57
C SER A 87 87.21 -109.11 56.05
N ASP A 88 86.36 -109.76 55.25
CA ASP A 88 85.54 -110.91 55.70
C ASP A 88 86.19 -112.30 55.57
N ARG A 89 87.52 -112.41 55.43
CA ARG A 89 88.21 -113.72 55.33
C ARG A 89 89.30 -114.02 56.36
N ASN A 90 89.54 -113.16 57.35
CA ASN A 90 90.49 -113.43 58.43
C ASN A 90 89.82 -113.42 59.81
N PHE A 91 89.11 -114.50 60.14
CA PHE A 91 88.77 -114.82 61.54
C PHE A 91 89.98 -115.45 62.22
N GLY A 92 90.86 -114.60 62.76
CA GLY A 92 92.01 -114.99 63.54
C GLY A 92 92.30 -113.96 64.62
N LYS A 93 91.53 -114.03 65.71
CA LYS A 93 91.70 -113.24 66.95
C LYS A 93 91.73 -111.73 66.72
N GLU A 94 90.60 -111.13 66.35
CA GLU A 94 90.40 -109.68 66.54
C GLU A 94 90.49 -109.38 68.05
N SER A 95 91.39 -108.50 68.45
CA SER A 95 91.46 -108.01 69.83
C SER A 95 90.16 -107.27 70.16
N LEU A 96 89.62 -107.51 71.36
CA LEU A 96 88.34 -106.94 71.85
C LEU A 96 88.22 -105.43 71.57
N SER A 97 89.33 -104.69 71.59
CA SER A 97 89.38 -103.26 71.26
C SER A 97 88.91 -102.94 69.83
N SER A 98 89.33 -103.71 68.82
CA SER A 98 88.98 -103.43 67.41
C SER A 98 87.50 -103.68 67.12
N PHE A 99 86.89 -104.68 67.78
CA PHE A 99 85.45 -104.91 67.71
C PHE A 99 84.65 -103.76 68.34
N ILE A 100 85.12 -103.27 69.50
CA ILE A 100 84.53 -102.11 70.18
C ILE A 100 84.64 -100.87 69.27
N ASP A 101 85.76 -100.66 68.60
CA ASP A 101 85.96 -99.51 67.72
C ASP A 101 85.08 -99.58 66.45
N LYS A 102 84.95 -100.75 65.80
CA LYS A 102 84.00 -100.95 64.68
C LYS A 102 82.54 -100.75 65.13
N LYS A 103 82.16 -101.20 66.34
CA LYS A 103 80.82 -100.97 66.89
C LYS A 103 80.56 -99.49 67.21
N ARG A 104 81.57 -98.77 67.68
CA ARG A 104 81.53 -97.31 67.87
C ARG A 104 81.41 -96.57 66.55
N GLU A 105 82.18 -96.97 65.54
CA GLU A 105 82.12 -96.39 64.18
C GLU A 105 80.75 -96.63 63.55
N MET A 106 80.23 -97.86 63.66
CA MET A 106 78.87 -98.20 63.21
C MET A 106 77.80 -97.37 63.93
N PHE A 107 77.93 -97.17 65.25
CA PHE A 107 77.02 -96.34 66.03
C PHE A 107 77.12 -94.86 65.66
N LEU A 108 78.32 -94.32 65.46
CA LEU A 108 78.55 -92.93 65.05
C LEU A 108 77.97 -92.68 63.65
N LEU A 109 78.13 -93.63 62.73
CA LEU A 109 77.58 -93.54 61.38
C LEU A 109 76.05 -93.62 61.43
N GLN A 110 75.48 -94.52 62.24
CA GLN A 110 74.04 -94.61 62.47
C GLN A 110 73.47 -93.35 63.14
N TYR A 111 74.19 -92.75 64.08
CA TYR A 111 73.84 -91.47 64.71
C TYR A 111 73.88 -90.32 63.69
N SER A 112 74.95 -90.24 62.88
CA SER A 112 75.08 -89.22 61.82
C SER A 112 73.99 -89.34 60.75
N LEU A 113 73.61 -90.57 60.39
CA LEU A 113 72.53 -90.86 59.46
C LEU A 113 71.17 -90.51 60.08
N GLY A 114 70.99 -90.72 61.39
CA GLY A 114 69.83 -90.25 62.15
C GLY A 114 69.69 -88.73 62.09
N VAL A 115 70.75 -88.01 62.47
CA VAL A 115 70.78 -86.52 62.42
C VAL A 115 70.52 -86.00 61.00
N LYS A 116 71.10 -86.61 59.96
CA LYS A 116 70.85 -86.21 58.58
C LYS A 116 69.41 -86.51 58.13
N LYS A 117 68.84 -87.65 58.54
CA LYS A 117 67.42 -87.97 58.26
C LYS A 117 66.47 -87.01 58.96
N ASP A 118 66.77 -86.63 60.20
CA ASP A 118 65.94 -85.68 60.95
C ASP A 118 66.05 -84.27 60.36
N GLU A 119 67.25 -83.85 59.91
CA GLU A 119 67.43 -82.59 59.20
C GLU A 119 66.72 -82.59 57.83
N ILE A 120 66.76 -83.70 57.08
CA ILE A 120 66.01 -83.85 55.83
C ILE A 120 64.51 -83.72 56.08
N LYS A 121 63.97 -84.39 57.11
CA LYS A 121 62.55 -84.28 57.46
C LYS A 121 62.16 -82.84 57.81
N LYS A 122 63.01 -82.11 58.53
CA LYS A 122 62.77 -80.70 58.86
C LYS A 122 62.76 -79.82 57.60
N LEU A 123 63.66 -80.05 56.65
CA LEU A 123 63.66 -79.35 55.36
C LEU A 123 62.44 -79.72 54.52
N GLU A 124 62.04 -81.00 54.49
CA GLU A 124 60.82 -81.45 53.83
C GLU A 124 59.57 -80.78 54.42
N GLU A 125 59.49 -80.61 55.75
CA GLU A 125 58.40 -79.91 56.41
C GLU A 125 58.36 -78.41 56.03
N ILE A 126 59.53 -77.75 55.96
CA ILE A 126 59.63 -76.36 55.50
C ILE A 126 59.21 -76.23 54.04
N ILE A 127 59.67 -77.14 53.18
CA ILE A 127 59.31 -77.16 51.74
C ILE A 127 57.81 -77.38 51.59
N GLN A 128 57.20 -78.31 52.33
CA GLN A 128 55.75 -78.54 52.29
C GLN A 128 54.96 -77.32 52.76
N ALA A 129 55.41 -76.63 53.82
CA ALA A 129 54.78 -75.41 54.29
C ALA A 129 54.89 -74.26 53.26
N GLU A 130 56.05 -74.13 52.61
CA GLU A 130 56.26 -73.13 51.55
C GLU A 130 55.45 -73.45 50.29
N GLU A 131 55.38 -74.72 49.88
CA GLU A 131 54.56 -75.19 48.76
C GLU A 131 53.06 -74.97 49.02
N GLN A 132 52.59 -75.24 50.23
CA GLN A 132 51.20 -74.96 50.62
C GLN A 132 50.91 -73.46 50.56
N LYS A 133 51.82 -72.62 51.06
CA LYS A 133 51.67 -71.17 51.00
C LYS A 133 51.63 -70.66 49.55
N LEU A 134 52.52 -71.17 48.68
CA LEU A 134 52.52 -70.81 47.26
C LEU A 134 51.22 -71.21 46.56
N LEU A 135 50.67 -72.39 46.90
CA LEU A 135 49.39 -72.85 46.36
C LEU A 135 48.22 -71.95 46.82
N GLU A 136 48.22 -71.50 48.08
CA GLU A 136 47.24 -70.57 48.60
C GLU A 136 47.32 -69.20 47.91
N ASP A 137 48.54 -68.69 47.71
CA ASP A 137 48.78 -67.43 47.00
C ASP A 137 48.37 -67.52 45.51
N GLU A 138 48.67 -68.64 44.83
CA GLU A 138 48.25 -68.90 43.45
C GLU A 138 46.72 -68.92 43.33
N LYS A 139 46.05 -69.64 44.25
CA LYS A 139 44.58 -69.70 44.28
C LYS A 139 43.96 -68.33 44.56
N ALA A 140 44.55 -67.53 45.45
CA ALA A 140 44.09 -66.17 45.72
C ALA A 140 44.22 -65.28 44.49
N LEU A 141 45.33 -65.36 43.76
CA LEU A 141 45.53 -64.63 42.51
C LEU A 141 44.52 -65.06 41.43
N GLU A 142 44.25 -66.36 41.29
CA GLU A 142 43.25 -66.86 40.35
C GLU A 142 41.82 -66.40 40.72
N GLU A 143 41.49 -66.34 42.01
CA GLU A 143 40.24 -65.77 42.48
C GLU A 143 40.12 -64.27 42.19
N ASP A 144 41.20 -63.52 42.36
CA ASP A 144 41.22 -62.09 42.07
C ASP A 144 41.17 -61.78 40.57
N GLU A 145 41.83 -62.58 39.72
CA GLU A 145 41.70 -62.50 38.26
C GLU A 145 40.25 -62.75 37.83
N ARG A 146 39.59 -63.78 38.39
CA ARG A 146 38.16 -64.04 38.11
C ARG A 146 37.25 -62.92 38.57
N LYS A 147 37.52 -62.30 39.72
CA LYS A 147 36.77 -61.14 40.21
C LYS A 147 36.99 -59.93 39.30
N PHE A 148 38.21 -59.70 38.84
CA PHE A 148 38.53 -58.60 37.93
C PHE A 148 37.83 -58.75 36.58
N ASP A 149 37.86 -59.94 35.99
CA ASP A 149 37.13 -60.25 34.76
C ASP A 149 35.61 -60.11 34.94
N ALA A 150 35.07 -60.52 36.09
CA ALA A 150 33.67 -60.30 36.42
C ALA A 150 33.34 -58.81 36.53
N PHE A 151 34.20 -58.01 37.18
CA PHE A 151 34.04 -56.57 37.31
C PHE A 151 34.08 -55.84 35.97
N LEU A 152 35.01 -56.21 35.07
CA LEU A 152 35.06 -55.64 33.72
C LEU A 152 33.81 -55.95 32.92
N ARG A 153 33.34 -57.21 32.95
CA ARG A 153 32.07 -57.59 32.29
C ARG A 153 30.88 -56.83 32.86
N GLU A 154 30.79 -56.69 34.18
CA GLU A 154 29.70 -55.95 34.82
C GLU A 154 29.75 -54.45 34.50
N ASN A 155 30.95 -53.85 34.45
CA ASN A 155 31.12 -52.45 34.07
C ASN A 155 30.74 -52.22 32.59
N ASP A 156 31.23 -53.06 31.70
CA ASP A 156 30.91 -53.01 30.27
C ASP A 156 29.40 -53.21 30.06
N ASP A 157 28.80 -54.21 30.71
CA ASP A 157 27.35 -54.44 30.67
C ASP A 157 26.56 -53.25 31.21
N ASN A 158 27.00 -52.63 32.31
CA ASN A 158 26.35 -51.45 32.88
C ASN A 158 26.48 -50.23 31.95
N SER A 159 27.64 -50.04 31.34
CA SER A 159 27.87 -48.96 30.37
C SER A 159 26.98 -49.11 29.13
N VAL A 160 26.88 -50.33 28.58
CA VAL A 160 26.01 -50.65 27.44
C VAL A 160 24.54 -50.48 27.82
N LYS A 161 24.13 -50.91 29.03
CA LYS A 161 22.77 -50.67 29.53
C LYS A 161 22.46 -49.18 29.65
N ALA A 162 23.40 -48.37 30.17
CA ALA A 162 23.23 -46.92 30.28
C ALA A 162 23.12 -46.24 28.90
N ILE A 163 23.96 -46.62 27.93
CA ILE A 163 23.89 -46.13 26.55
C ILE A 163 22.54 -46.50 25.92
N LYS A 164 22.11 -47.76 26.06
CA LYS A 164 20.86 -48.24 25.50
C LYS A 164 19.64 -47.54 26.12
N GLN A 165 19.67 -47.24 27.42
CA GLN A 165 18.64 -46.45 28.09
C GLN A 165 18.61 -45.02 27.56
N ALA A 166 19.77 -44.36 27.42
CA ALA A 166 19.85 -43.01 26.86
C ALA A 166 19.37 -42.97 25.39
N GLU A 167 19.72 -43.97 24.58
CA GLU A 167 19.22 -44.11 23.20
C GLU A 167 17.70 -44.33 23.15
N ALA A 168 17.16 -45.15 24.04
CA ALA A 168 15.72 -45.37 24.13
C ALA A 168 14.97 -44.09 24.54
N GLU A 169 15.49 -43.34 25.52
CA GLU A 169 14.91 -42.06 25.96
C GLU A 169 14.99 -40.99 24.87
N THR A 170 16.13 -40.88 24.17
CA THR A 170 16.28 -39.93 23.06
C THR A 170 15.36 -40.27 21.88
N LYS A 171 15.17 -41.56 21.59
CA LYS A 171 14.19 -42.03 20.60
C LYS A 171 12.76 -41.67 21.01
N ALA A 172 12.37 -41.98 22.25
CA ALA A 172 11.03 -41.64 22.77
C ALA A 172 10.78 -40.12 22.73
N LYS A 173 11.78 -39.30 23.10
CA LYS A 173 11.71 -37.85 22.97
C LYS A 173 11.49 -37.41 21.53
N LEU A 174 12.21 -37.99 20.57
CA LEU A 174 12.09 -37.65 19.15
C LEU A 174 10.71 -38.02 18.59
N GLU A 175 10.17 -39.18 18.96
CA GLU A 175 8.81 -39.60 18.62
C GLU A 175 7.76 -38.62 19.17
N LYS A 176 7.89 -38.20 20.44
CA LYS A 176 7.01 -37.18 21.02
C LYS A 176 7.16 -35.81 20.36
N CYS A 177 8.37 -35.39 19.99
CA CYS A 177 8.56 -34.18 19.21
C CYS A 177 7.91 -34.24 17.82
N GLN A 178 7.90 -35.41 17.16
CA GLN A 178 7.19 -35.60 15.90
C GLN A 178 5.67 -35.54 16.08
N GLU A 179 5.15 -36.15 17.14
CA GLU A 179 3.73 -36.09 17.50
C GLU A 179 3.27 -34.64 17.75
N ILE A 180 4.04 -33.88 18.54
CA ILE A 180 3.79 -32.44 18.76
C ILE A 180 3.78 -31.66 17.44
N LYS A 181 4.72 -31.94 16.52
CA LYS A 181 4.73 -31.29 15.21
C LYS A 181 3.48 -31.60 14.39
N LYS A 182 3.01 -32.85 14.40
CA LYS A 182 1.77 -33.25 13.71
C LYS A 182 0.55 -32.56 14.32
N LEU A 183 0.44 -32.53 15.64
CA LEU A 183 -0.65 -31.84 16.33
C LEU A 183 -0.62 -30.33 16.05
N ASN A 184 0.55 -29.70 16.07
CA ASN A 184 0.67 -28.27 15.71
C ASN A 184 0.24 -27.99 14.27
N GLN A 185 0.54 -28.89 13.32
CA GLN A 185 0.04 -28.76 11.94
C GLN A 185 -1.48 -28.85 11.86
N GLN A 186 -2.09 -29.79 12.60
CA GLN A 186 -3.56 -29.92 12.68
C GLN A 186 -4.21 -28.69 13.33
N ILE A 187 -3.61 -28.15 14.40
CA ILE A 187 -4.08 -26.92 15.03
C ILE A 187 -4.06 -25.77 14.02
N MET A 188 -2.97 -25.60 13.28
CA MET A 188 -2.87 -24.56 12.26
C MET A 188 -3.89 -24.74 11.13
N SER A 189 -4.16 -25.98 10.69
CA SER A 189 -5.19 -26.21 9.66
C SER A 189 -6.59 -25.87 10.19
N ILE A 190 -6.92 -26.31 11.40
CA ILE A 190 -8.21 -26.03 12.04
C ILE A 190 -8.37 -24.53 12.28
N GLN A 191 -7.33 -23.83 12.77
CA GLN A 191 -7.36 -22.37 12.95
C GLN A 191 -7.56 -21.63 11.63
N SER A 192 -6.89 -22.06 10.56
CA SER A 192 -7.11 -21.52 9.22
C SER A 192 -8.56 -21.73 8.77
N ASP A 193 -9.11 -22.92 8.96
CA ASP A 193 -10.50 -23.21 8.56
C ASP A 193 -11.52 -22.49 9.44
N MET A 194 -11.23 -22.31 10.73
CA MET A 194 -12.01 -21.49 11.65
C MET A 194 -12.03 -20.03 11.18
N SER A 195 -10.88 -19.45 10.84
CA SER A 195 -10.81 -18.09 10.29
C SER A 195 -11.59 -17.94 8.98
N LYS A 196 -11.51 -18.92 8.06
CA LYS A 196 -12.32 -18.91 6.82
C LYS A 196 -13.81 -18.96 7.13
N ASN A 197 -14.22 -19.81 8.07
CA ASN A 197 -15.62 -19.95 8.46
C ASN A 197 -16.13 -18.70 9.20
N GLU A 198 -15.30 -18.03 10.00
CA GLU A 198 -15.62 -16.75 10.62
C GLU A 198 -15.84 -15.65 9.58
N ASP A 199 -14.99 -15.58 8.55
CA ASP A 199 -15.15 -14.62 7.46
C ASP A 199 -16.41 -14.91 6.63
N LEU A 200 -16.66 -16.19 6.29
CA LEU A 200 -17.92 -16.61 5.66
C LEU A 200 -19.13 -16.28 6.54
N LEU A 201 -19.04 -16.44 7.85
CA LEU A 201 -20.11 -16.09 8.78
C LEU A 201 -20.37 -14.58 8.80
N LYS A 202 -19.33 -13.74 8.73
CA LYS A 202 -19.48 -12.29 8.58
C LYS A 202 -20.20 -11.94 7.29
N ASP A 203 -19.84 -12.59 6.18
CA ASP A 203 -20.49 -12.38 4.90
C ASP A 203 -21.96 -12.83 4.93
N TYR A 204 -22.26 -14.00 5.48
CA TYR A 204 -23.64 -14.46 5.65
C TYR A 204 -24.45 -13.57 6.58
N ARG A 205 -23.85 -13.01 7.64
CA ARG A 205 -24.51 -12.01 8.50
C ARG A 205 -24.82 -10.72 7.73
N ARG A 206 -23.91 -10.25 6.88
CA ARG A 206 -24.15 -9.09 6.01
C ARG A 206 -25.27 -9.37 5.00
N TYR A 207 -25.25 -10.54 4.36
CA TYR A 207 -26.32 -10.94 3.44
C TYR A 207 -27.65 -11.05 4.16
N ARG A 208 -27.68 -11.61 5.37
CA ARG A 208 -28.89 -11.66 6.20
C ARG A 208 -29.41 -10.27 6.55
N GLN A 209 -28.57 -9.38 7.07
CA GLN A 209 -28.95 -8.00 7.37
C GLN A 209 -29.51 -7.27 6.14
N PHE A 210 -28.90 -7.50 4.98
CA PHE A 210 -29.37 -6.94 3.73
C PHE A 210 -30.74 -7.50 3.32
N LEU A 211 -30.93 -8.83 3.38
CA LEU A 211 -32.22 -9.45 3.10
C LEU A 211 -33.30 -8.98 4.08
N GLU A 212 -32.97 -8.80 5.36
CA GLU A 212 -33.88 -8.23 6.36
C GLU A 212 -34.27 -6.78 6.01
N SER A 213 -33.34 -5.97 5.51
CA SER A 213 -33.63 -4.57 5.12
C SER A 213 -34.56 -4.43 3.89
N ILE A 214 -34.58 -5.43 3.01
CA ILE A 214 -35.42 -5.46 1.81
C ILE A 214 -36.74 -6.18 2.08
N THR A 215 -36.79 -7.04 3.10
CA THR A 215 -38.00 -7.74 3.51
C THR A 215 -39.01 -6.72 4.07
N PRO A 216 -40.24 -6.67 3.54
CA PRO A 216 -41.26 -5.73 4.03
C PRO A 216 -41.57 -5.92 5.53
N GLU A 217 -41.66 -4.82 6.29
CA GLU A 217 -42.03 -4.82 7.72
C GLU A 217 -43.37 -5.53 7.99
N SER A 218 -44.31 -5.46 7.04
CA SER A 218 -45.59 -6.16 7.11
C SER A 218 -45.46 -7.68 7.18
N TRP A 219 -44.41 -8.24 6.58
CA TRP A 219 -44.14 -9.67 6.66
C TRP A 219 -43.58 -10.04 8.05
N PHE A 220 -42.73 -9.20 8.64
CA PHE A 220 -42.26 -9.39 10.01
C PHE A 220 -43.42 -9.34 11.02
N ASP A 221 -44.37 -8.41 10.84
CA ASP A 221 -45.58 -8.31 11.68
C ASP A 221 -46.49 -9.54 11.56
N GLU A 222 -46.58 -10.12 10.36
CA GLU A 222 -47.38 -11.32 10.11
C GLU A 222 -46.73 -12.56 10.72
N GLN A 223 -45.41 -12.68 10.63
CA GLN A 223 -44.65 -13.73 11.31
C GLN A 223 -44.72 -13.59 12.84
N GLU A 224 -44.63 -12.37 13.37
CA GLU A 224 -44.75 -12.12 14.82
C GLU A 224 -46.14 -12.50 15.35
N LYS A 225 -47.20 -12.33 14.55
CA LYS A 225 -48.56 -12.82 14.88
C LYS A 225 -48.69 -14.34 14.85
N ILE A 226 -47.96 -15.02 13.97
CA ILE A 226 -48.01 -16.49 13.82
C ILE A 226 -47.20 -17.18 14.94
N TYR A 227 -46.02 -16.66 15.27
CA TYR A 227 -45.07 -17.28 16.19
C TYR A 227 -45.07 -16.65 17.61
N GLY A 228 -45.79 -15.55 17.82
CA GLY A 228 -46.05 -14.95 19.14
C GLY A 228 -44.85 -14.28 19.80
N HIS A 229 -43.69 -14.20 19.14
CA HIS A 229 -42.48 -13.52 19.60
C HIS A 229 -41.88 -12.70 18.45
N SER A 230 -41.37 -11.51 18.77
CA SER A 230 -40.73 -10.65 17.78
C SER A 230 -39.44 -11.27 17.28
N ILE A 231 -39.39 -11.58 15.98
CA ILE A 231 -38.18 -12.05 15.30
C ILE A 231 -37.08 -10.97 15.29
N VAL A 232 -37.47 -9.70 15.50
CA VAL A 232 -36.60 -8.51 15.49
C VAL A 232 -35.77 -8.41 16.78
N ASN A 233 -36.20 -9.01 17.90
CA ASN A 233 -35.61 -8.78 19.23
C ASN A 233 -34.42 -9.69 19.60
N TYR A 234 -33.95 -10.59 18.72
CA TYR A 234 -32.80 -11.44 19.02
C TYR A 234 -31.43 -10.74 18.89
N PHE A 235 -31.35 -9.46 18.49
CA PHE A 235 -30.06 -8.87 18.05
C PHE A 235 -29.62 -7.51 18.65
N ASP A 236 -30.42 -6.76 19.41
CA ASP A 236 -29.98 -5.43 19.93
C ASP A 236 -29.13 -5.48 21.23
N ASN A 237 -28.88 -6.67 21.79
CA ASN A 237 -28.08 -6.82 23.02
C ASN A 237 -26.58 -6.96 22.79
N SER A 238 -26.09 -7.09 21.55
CA SER A 238 -24.65 -7.19 21.27
C SER A 238 -23.94 -5.83 21.20
N SER A 239 -24.68 -4.74 20.94
CA SER A 239 -24.10 -3.41 20.65
C SER A 239 -24.02 -2.47 21.86
N LYS A 240 -24.62 -2.81 23.01
CA LYS A 240 -24.76 -1.89 24.17
C LYS A 240 -23.79 -2.13 25.34
N SER A 241 -22.98 -3.19 25.33
CA SER A 241 -22.05 -3.50 26.42
C SER A 241 -20.63 -2.92 26.24
N ILE A 242 -20.30 -2.32 25.09
CA ILE A 242 -18.93 -1.88 24.77
C ILE A 242 -18.60 -0.41 25.11
N SER A 243 -19.54 0.36 25.67
CA SER A 243 -19.40 1.83 25.85
C SER A 243 -19.45 2.32 27.31
N LYS A 244 -19.30 1.45 28.31
CA LYS A 244 -19.23 1.83 29.74
C LYS A 244 -17.98 1.31 30.44
N SER A 245 -16.79 1.70 29.99
CA SER A 245 -15.57 1.56 30.82
C SER A 245 -14.41 2.46 30.36
N THR A 246 -14.66 3.75 30.18
CA THR A 246 -13.58 4.74 30.14
C THR A 246 -14.03 6.03 30.81
N THR A 247 -13.20 6.54 31.72
CA THR A 247 -13.37 7.73 32.58
C THR A 247 -14.26 7.46 33.80
N THR A 248 -13.88 7.68 35.06
CA THR A 248 -12.90 8.56 35.72
C THR A 248 -12.61 7.96 37.10
N ASN A 249 -11.38 8.04 37.61
CA ASN A 249 -11.13 8.29 39.05
C ASN A 249 -9.65 8.61 39.30
N THR A 250 -9.35 9.90 39.24
CA THR A 250 -8.21 10.54 39.89
C THR A 250 -8.68 11.21 41.18
N SER A 251 -8.16 10.79 42.33
CA SER A 251 -7.62 11.69 43.38
C SER A 251 -7.38 10.96 44.72
N THR A 252 -6.12 10.99 45.19
CA THR A 252 -5.66 11.31 46.57
C THR A 252 -6.20 10.50 47.76
N SER A 253 -5.46 10.05 48.79
CA SER A 253 -4.10 10.33 49.27
C SER A 253 -3.78 9.55 50.57
N SER A 254 -2.53 9.06 50.66
CA SER A 254 -1.63 9.15 51.84
C SER A 254 -1.61 8.13 53.00
N LYS A 255 -0.33 7.78 53.32
CA LYS A 255 0.29 7.31 54.59
C LYS A 255 0.16 5.80 54.90
N LYS A 256 1.20 5.06 55.33
CA LYS A 256 2.53 5.40 55.90
C LYS A 256 3.40 4.11 55.97
N LYS A 257 4.73 4.26 55.79
CA LYS A 257 5.92 3.61 56.46
C LYS A 257 5.80 2.15 56.96
N GLY A 258 6.79 1.26 56.84
CA GLY A 258 8.19 1.35 56.41
C GLY A 258 9.00 0.11 56.87
N ASN A 259 10.26 0.04 56.40
CA ASN A 259 11.42 -0.73 56.87
C ASN A 259 11.48 -2.27 56.75
N GLY A 260 12.39 -2.74 55.88
CA GLY A 260 13.68 -3.27 56.35
C GLY A 260 13.92 -4.77 56.22
N SER A 261 14.86 -5.12 55.33
CA SER A 261 15.99 -6.06 55.56
C SER A 261 16.19 -7.11 54.46
N SER A 262 17.33 -6.96 53.80
CA SER A 262 18.25 -7.95 53.20
C SER A 262 17.93 -9.44 53.36
N ASN A 263 17.98 -10.20 52.24
CA ASN A 263 19.00 -11.25 52.13
C ASN A 263 19.22 -11.79 50.71
N SER A 264 20.44 -12.32 50.59
CA SER A 264 21.15 -12.89 49.45
C SER A 264 20.65 -14.27 49.00
N ASN A 265 20.89 -14.53 47.71
CA ASN A 265 21.22 -15.80 47.05
C ASN A 265 20.15 -16.89 46.75
N ASN A 266 20.14 -17.22 45.45
CA ASN A 266 19.96 -18.53 44.82
C ASN A 266 18.74 -19.37 45.22
N GLN A 267 17.80 -19.53 44.28
CA GLN A 267 17.55 -20.83 43.62
C GLN A 267 16.41 -20.72 42.59
N ASN A 268 16.60 -21.41 41.46
CA ASN A 268 15.58 -22.02 40.60
C ASN A 268 14.36 -21.17 40.19
N GLN A 269 14.46 -20.48 39.04
CA GLN A 269 13.28 -20.10 38.26
C GLN A 269 12.76 -21.30 37.46
N SER A 270 12.05 -22.18 38.16
CA SER A 270 10.98 -22.98 37.57
C SER A 270 9.84 -22.00 37.25
N LYS A 271 9.81 -21.47 36.03
CA LYS A 271 8.64 -20.71 35.53
C LYS A 271 7.45 -21.66 35.48
N LYS A 272 6.67 -21.71 36.57
CA LYS A 272 5.25 -22.02 36.51
C LYS A 272 4.65 -20.95 35.60
N LYS A 273 4.36 -21.32 34.36
CA LYS A 273 3.33 -20.62 33.59
C LYS A 273 2.05 -20.92 34.35
N GLU A 274 1.56 -19.92 35.07
CA GLU A 274 0.18 -19.88 35.49
C GLU A 274 -0.61 -19.94 34.18
N ASP A 275 -1.36 -21.02 34.02
CA ASP A 275 -2.38 -21.13 33.01
C ASP A 275 -3.42 -20.06 33.35
N GLU A 276 -3.23 -18.85 32.80
CA GLU A 276 -4.33 -17.93 32.59
C GLU A 276 -5.33 -18.68 31.72
N ILE A 277 -6.36 -19.20 32.39
CA ILE A 277 -7.62 -19.56 31.76
C ILE A 277 -8.08 -18.25 31.11
N ILE A 278 -7.78 -18.11 29.82
CA ILE A 278 -8.51 -17.20 28.96
C ILE A 278 -9.93 -17.76 28.96
N ILE A 279 -10.74 -17.28 29.91
CA ILE A 279 -12.18 -17.44 29.84
C ILE A 279 -12.56 -16.63 28.60
N ASP A 280 -12.74 -17.34 27.49
CA ASP A 280 -13.33 -16.80 26.29
C ASP A 280 -14.69 -16.22 26.70
N PRO A 281 -14.95 -14.91 26.53
CA PRO A 281 -16.23 -14.31 26.91
C PRO A 281 -17.42 -14.84 26.11
N ASN A 282 -17.21 -15.76 25.17
CA ASN A 282 -18.23 -16.33 24.29
C ASN A 282 -18.79 -17.69 24.75
N GLU A 283 -18.41 -18.19 25.93
CA GLU A 283 -18.86 -19.50 26.42
C GLU A 283 -20.33 -19.52 26.93
N ASP A 284 -21.06 -18.40 26.80
CA ASP A 284 -22.51 -18.30 27.06
C ASP A 284 -23.39 -18.24 25.79
N LEU A 285 -22.84 -18.35 24.58
CA LEU A 285 -23.61 -18.22 23.32
C LEU A 285 -24.21 -19.53 22.77
N TYR A 286 -24.12 -20.64 23.52
CA TYR A 286 -24.72 -21.93 23.13
C TYR A 286 -26.01 -22.28 23.86
N ALA A 287 -26.56 -21.35 24.64
CA ALA A 287 -27.86 -21.48 25.25
C ALA A 287 -28.80 -20.45 24.64
N ASP A 288 -29.35 -20.76 23.46
CA ASP A 288 -30.75 -20.47 23.18
C ASP A 288 -31.24 -21.31 21.99
N GLU A 289 -32.35 -21.96 22.24
CA GLU A 289 -33.08 -22.88 21.37
C GLU A 289 -33.55 -22.17 20.09
N ILE A 290 -32.88 -22.40 18.95
CA ILE A 290 -33.47 -22.10 17.63
C ILE A 290 -33.26 -23.33 16.74
N ASN A 291 -34.00 -24.38 17.06
CA ASN A 291 -34.29 -25.49 16.14
C ASN A 291 -35.60 -25.28 15.37
N GLU A 292 -36.20 -24.08 15.46
CA GLU A 292 -37.35 -23.71 14.64
C GLU A 292 -36.82 -22.98 13.40
N PRO A 293 -37.06 -23.51 12.18
CA PRO A 293 -36.62 -22.85 10.96
C PRO A 293 -37.34 -21.52 10.84
N CYS A 294 -36.65 -20.43 11.13
CA CYS A 294 -37.09 -19.09 10.78
C CYS A 294 -37.21 -19.05 9.25
N LEU A 295 -38.44 -19.14 8.75
CA LEU A 295 -38.74 -19.06 7.33
C LEU A 295 -38.21 -17.71 6.82
N LEU A 296 -37.44 -17.71 5.73
CA LEU A 296 -36.99 -16.48 5.09
C LEU A 296 -38.09 -16.01 4.11
N TYR A 297 -38.30 -14.70 4.01
CA TYR A 297 -39.21 -14.14 3.00
C TYR A 297 -38.79 -14.51 1.57
N PHE A 298 -37.49 -14.44 1.30
CA PHE A 298 -36.89 -14.81 0.02
C PHE A 298 -36.53 -16.29 0.01
N THR A 299 -37.20 -17.06 -0.86
CA THR A 299 -36.97 -18.50 -1.05
C THR A 299 -36.17 -18.79 -2.31
N GLU A 300 -36.33 -17.96 -3.35
CA GLU A 300 -35.58 -18.05 -4.60
C GLU A 300 -34.77 -16.78 -4.86
N PRO A 301 -33.50 -16.88 -5.30
CA PRO A 301 -32.68 -15.70 -5.60
C PRO A 301 -33.27 -14.77 -6.69
N LYS A 302 -34.13 -15.30 -7.56
CA LYS A 302 -34.81 -14.54 -8.61
C LYS A 302 -35.73 -13.46 -8.04
N GLN A 303 -36.41 -13.72 -6.91
CA GLN A 303 -37.34 -12.78 -6.28
C GLN A 303 -36.64 -11.46 -5.91
N LEU A 304 -35.39 -11.53 -5.48
CA LEU A 304 -34.60 -10.33 -5.17
C LEU A 304 -34.18 -9.58 -6.43
N LEU A 305 -33.84 -10.29 -7.51
CA LEU A 305 -33.52 -9.68 -8.81
C LEU A 305 -34.74 -9.00 -9.42
N ASP A 306 -35.93 -9.60 -9.26
CA ASP A 306 -37.19 -9.03 -9.73
C ASP A 306 -37.50 -7.73 -8.96
N ILE A 307 -37.31 -7.70 -7.63
CA ILE A 307 -37.44 -6.45 -6.84
C ILE A 307 -36.43 -5.40 -7.29
N PHE A 308 -35.19 -5.78 -7.59
CA PHE A 308 -34.21 -4.82 -8.13
C PHE A 308 -34.63 -4.31 -9.51
N GLY A 309 -35.15 -5.18 -10.38
CA GLY A 309 -35.71 -4.77 -11.66
C GLY A 309 -36.86 -3.79 -11.50
N GLU A 310 -37.82 -4.08 -10.61
CA GLU A 310 -38.92 -3.17 -10.29
C GLU A 310 -38.43 -1.83 -9.72
N LEU A 311 -37.42 -1.84 -8.84
CA LEU A 311 -36.80 -0.62 -8.31
C LEU A 311 -36.05 0.16 -9.39
N GLU A 312 -35.37 -0.52 -10.32
CA GLU A 312 -34.71 0.11 -11.47
C GLU A 312 -35.74 0.75 -12.41
N GLU A 313 -36.83 0.05 -12.71
CA GLU A 313 -37.95 0.58 -13.51
C GLU A 313 -38.60 1.78 -12.80
N ASN A 314 -38.89 1.67 -11.50
CA ASN A 314 -39.43 2.77 -10.71
C ASN A 314 -38.48 3.97 -10.67
N ASN A 315 -37.18 3.75 -10.48
CA ASN A 315 -36.18 4.83 -10.53
C ASN A 315 -36.10 5.46 -11.92
N LEU A 316 -36.18 4.67 -12.99
CA LEU A 316 -36.20 5.18 -14.36
C LEU A 316 -37.45 6.03 -14.61
N THR A 317 -38.62 5.57 -14.17
CA THR A 317 -39.86 6.36 -14.29
C THR A 317 -39.82 7.64 -13.46
N LEU A 318 -39.22 7.62 -12.26
CA LEU A 318 -38.99 8.82 -11.45
C LEU A 318 -38.05 9.80 -12.16
N ILE A 319 -36.97 9.32 -12.77
CA ILE A 319 -36.06 10.17 -13.55
C ILE A 319 -36.80 10.78 -14.74
N GLN A 320 -37.60 10.00 -15.45
CA GLN A 320 -38.40 10.51 -16.56
C GLN A 320 -39.40 11.57 -16.10
N ASN A 321 -40.15 11.32 -15.02
CA ASN A 321 -41.09 12.28 -14.43
C ASN A 321 -40.39 13.59 -14.00
N CYS A 322 -39.17 13.48 -13.44
CA CYS A 322 -38.35 14.64 -13.10
C CYS A 322 -37.95 15.44 -14.35
N GLN A 323 -37.55 14.77 -15.44
CA GLN A 323 -37.20 15.42 -16.70
C GLN A 323 -38.41 16.09 -17.36
N GLU A 324 -39.56 15.41 -17.41
CA GLU A 324 -40.81 15.98 -17.94
C GLU A 324 -41.25 17.20 -17.11
N SER A 325 -41.12 17.12 -15.78
CA SER A 325 -41.40 18.24 -14.89
C SER A 325 -40.42 19.40 -15.11
N GLU A 326 -39.13 19.11 -15.30
CA GLU A 326 -38.11 20.12 -15.60
C GLU A 326 -38.37 20.82 -16.94
N GLU A 327 -38.70 20.08 -18.00
CA GLU A 327 -39.10 20.65 -19.28
C GLU A 327 -40.34 21.54 -19.14
N SER A 328 -41.35 21.09 -18.40
CA SER A 328 -42.55 21.89 -18.14
C SER A 328 -42.23 23.20 -17.41
N LEU A 329 -41.30 23.17 -16.45
CA LEU A 329 -40.84 24.36 -15.73
C LEU A 329 -40.03 25.29 -16.63
N GLU A 330 -39.22 24.75 -17.54
CA GLU A 330 -38.46 25.55 -18.49
C GLU A 330 -39.38 26.26 -19.51
N ILE A 331 -40.40 25.56 -20.00
CA ILE A 331 -41.45 26.15 -20.84
C ILE A 331 -42.16 27.29 -20.09
N LEU A 332 -42.61 27.04 -18.86
CA LEU A 332 -43.26 28.07 -18.03
C LEU A 332 -42.34 29.26 -17.77
N ARG A 333 -41.05 29.01 -17.51
CA ARG A 333 -40.05 30.06 -17.30
C ARG A 333 -39.86 30.89 -18.56
N SER A 334 -39.81 30.27 -19.74
CA SER A 334 -39.74 30.98 -21.02
C SER A 334 -41.00 31.83 -21.25
N GLN A 335 -42.19 31.29 -21.00
CA GLN A 335 -43.46 32.02 -21.09
C GLN A 335 -43.51 33.22 -20.13
N ILE A 336 -43.05 33.06 -18.90
CA ILE A 336 -42.97 34.15 -17.92
C ILE A 336 -42.01 35.23 -18.42
N LYS A 337 -40.85 34.84 -18.98
CA LYS A 337 -39.88 35.78 -19.54
C LYS A 337 -40.46 36.56 -20.72
N GLU A 338 -41.09 35.87 -21.68
CA GLU A 338 -41.74 36.51 -22.82
C GLU A 338 -42.87 37.44 -22.39
N SER A 339 -43.67 37.04 -21.39
CA SER A 339 -44.74 37.87 -20.82
C SER A 339 -44.18 39.11 -20.14
N ASN A 340 -43.12 38.98 -19.33
CA ASN A 340 -42.44 40.12 -18.72
C ASN A 340 -41.87 41.07 -19.77
N GLU A 341 -41.23 40.57 -20.82
CA GLU A 341 -40.71 41.42 -21.90
C GLU A 341 -41.83 42.15 -22.65
N LYS A 342 -43.01 41.52 -22.84
CA LYS A 342 -44.19 42.19 -23.42
C LYS A 342 -44.72 43.26 -22.47
N MET A 343 -44.92 42.93 -21.19
CA MET A 343 -45.38 43.89 -20.18
C MET A 343 -44.42 45.07 -20.01
N ASP A 344 -43.10 44.83 -20.07
CA ASP A 344 -42.08 45.89 -20.00
C ASP A 344 -42.16 46.82 -21.21
N LYS A 345 -42.37 46.27 -22.42
CA LYS A 345 -42.59 47.07 -23.64
C LYS A 345 -43.87 47.89 -23.55
N GLU A 346 -44.98 47.29 -23.12
CA GLU A 346 -46.25 48.00 -22.92
C GLU A 346 -46.10 49.10 -21.85
N THR A 347 -45.39 48.82 -20.76
CA THR A 347 -45.10 49.79 -19.71
C THR A 347 -44.24 50.94 -20.23
N LEU A 348 -43.23 50.67 -21.06
CA LEU A 348 -42.42 51.71 -21.70
C LEU A 348 -43.25 52.56 -22.67
N GLN A 349 -44.12 51.94 -23.47
CA GLN A 349 -45.02 52.66 -24.36
C GLN A 349 -45.99 53.56 -23.59
N LEU A 350 -46.59 53.06 -22.51
CA LEU A 350 -47.47 53.86 -21.66
C LEU A 350 -46.71 55.01 -20.98
N LYS A 351 -45.47 54.77 -20.53
CA LYS A 351 -44.61 55.84 -19.98
C LYS A 351 -44.30 56.91 -21.02
N GLN A 352 -43.97 56.52 -22.25
CA GLN A 352 -43.75 57.46 -23.35
C GLN A 352 -45.01 58.28 -23.65
N GLN A 353 -46.18 57.64 -23.72
CA GLN A 353 -47.45 58.34 -23.90
C GLN A 353 -47.73 59.33 -22.77
N ILE A 354 -47.44 58.96 -21.52
CA ILE A 354 -47.55 59.88 -20.37
C ILE A 354 -46.60 61.07 -20.54
N GLU A 355 -45.36 60.85 -20.96
CA GLU A 355 -44.38 61.90 -21.21
C GLU A 355 -44.83 62.84 -22.35
N ASP A 356 -45.30 62.30 -23.46
CA ASP A 356 -45.84 63.07 -24.59
C ASP A 356 -47.06 63.91 -24.17
N LEU A 357 -47.98 63.32 -23.41
CA LEU A 357 -49.15 64.04 -22.88
C LEU A 357 -48.73 65.13 -21.90
N ASN A 358 -47.77 64.87 -21.01
CA ASN A 358 -47.24 65.88 -20.10
C ASN A 358 -46.54 67.02 -20.84
N ASN A 359 -45.79 66.72 -21.90
CA ASN A 359 -45.16 67.72 -22.77
C ASN A 359 -46.22 68.55 -23.52
N ALA A 360 -47.26 67.90 -24.05
CA ALA A 360 -48.37 68.59 -24.69
C ALA A 360 -49.11 69.51 -23.70
N ILE A 361 -49.38 69.03 -22.48
CA ILE A 361 -49.96 69.85 -21.41
C ILE A 361 -49.04 71.04 -21.09
N ALA A 362 -47.73 70.84 -20.93
CA ALA A 362 -46.79 71.92 -20.63
C ALA A 362 -46.74 72.99 -21.74
N VAL A 363 -46.76 72.57 -23.02
CA VAL A 363 -46.83 73.50 -24.17
C VAL A 363 -48.14 74.27 -24.16
N GLU A 364 -49.26 73.61 -23.87
CA GLU A 364 -50.57 74.26 -23.85
C GLU A 364 -50.73 75.19 -22.65
N GLU A 365 -50.17 74.85 -21.49
CA GLU A 365 -50.07 75.73 -20.32
C GLU A 365 -49.20 76.95 -20.61
N GLU A 366 -48.10 76.80 -21.35
CA GLU A 366 -47.26 77.93 -21.79
C GLU A 366 -48.00 78.83 -22.79
N LYS A 367 -48.70 78.25 -23.77
CA LYS A 367 -49.55 79.02 -24.69
C LYS A 367 -50.68 79.73 -23.93
N ALA A 368 -51.30 79.07 -22.96
CA ALA A 368 -52.33 79.67 -22.12
C ALA A 368 -51.75 80.86 -21.34
N ARG A 369 -50.56 80.73 -20.74
CA ARG A 369 -49.83 81.84 -20.10
C ARG A 369 -49.52 82.97 -21.07
N GLN A 370 -49.04 82.68 -22.28
CA GLN A 370 -48.79 83.70 -23.31
C GLN A 370 -50.08 84.41 -23.76
N LEU A 371 -51.20 83.70 -23.86
CA LEU A 371 -52.50 84.28 -24.19
C LEU A 371 -53.05 85.12 -23.05
N GLU A 372 -52.86 84.71 -21.78
CA GLU A 372 -53.17 85.54 -20.62
C GLU A 372 -52.32 86.82 -20.61
N GLU A 373 -51.03 86.73 -20.87
CA GLU A 373 -50.14 87.88 -21.00
C GLU A 373 -50.58 88.80 -22.16
N LYS A 374 -50.86 88.24 -23.34
CA LYS A 374 -51.40 88.98 -24.49
C LYS A 374 -52.75 89.61 -24.19
N LYS A 375 -53.66 88.92 -23.50
CA LYS A 375 -54.94 89.48 -23.07
C LYS A 375 -54.72 90.65 -22.12
N ILE A 376 -53.77 90.54 -21.18
CA ILE A 376 -53.39 91.65 -20.31
C ILE A 376 -52.82 92.81 -21.13
N ILE A 377 -52.00 92.55 -22.14
CA ILE A 377 -51.44 93.57 -23.04
C ILE A 377 -52.56 94.22 -23.89
N VAL A 378 -53.46 93.45 -24.51
CA VAL A 378 -54.58 93.94 -25.31
C VAL A 378 -55.59 94.73 -24.46
N ILE A 379 -55.79 94.34 -23.19
CA ILE A 379 -56.60 95.13 -22.25
C ILE A 379 -55.87 96.42 -21.86
N LYS A 380 -54.53 96.41 -21.76
CA LYS A 380 -53.71 97.62 -21.50
C LYS A 380 -53.51 98.50 -22.74
N SER A 381 -53.63 97.96 -23.95
CA SER A 381 -53.41 98.60 -25.25
C SER A 381 -54.69 98.50 -26.07
N GLY A 382 -55.59 99.47 -25.91
CA GLY A 382 -56.92 99.48 -26.54
C GLY A 382 -56.90 99.28 -28.06
N ASN A 383 -57.84 98.44 -28.52
CA ASN A 383 -58.26 98.13 -29.89
C ASN A 383 -58.03 99.25 -30.93
N HIS A 384 -57.31 98.99 -32.04
CA HIS A 384 -57.54 99.61 -33.38
C HIS A 384 -56.58 99.17 -34.53
N GLU A 385 -56.12 97.91 -34.65
CA GLU A 385 -55.24 97.52 -35.80
C GLU A 385 -55.68 96.26 -36.60
N GLY A 386 -56.78 95.59 -36.24
CA GLY A 386 -57.14 94.29 -36.84
C GLY A 386 -57.85 94.34 -38.21
N GLU A 387 -58.68 95.36 -38.47
CA GLU A 387 -59.57 95.38 -39.66
C GLU A 387 -58.84 95.81 -40.96
N GLU A 388 -57.88 96.73 -40.87
CA GLU A 388 -57.17 97.27 -42.04
C GLU A 388 -56.23 96.23 -42.70
N SER A 389 -55.76 95.25 -41.93
CA SER A 389 -54.91 94.16 -42.42
C SER A 389 -55.69 93.15 -43.28
N GLN A 390 -56.97 92.90 -42.97
CA GLN A 390 -57.78 91.93 -43.72
C GLN A 390 -58.18 92.43 -45.11
N GLU A 391 -58.52 93.72 -45.26
CA GLU A 391 -58.84 94.29 -46.58
C GLU A 391 -57.62 94.29 -47.53
N ASN A 392 -56.42 94.53 -46.98
CA ASN A 392 -55.17 94.48 -47.75
C ASN A 392 -54.90 93.07 -48.29
N ILE A 393 -55.14 92.02 -47.50
CA ILE A 393 -54.98 90.63 -47.93
C ILE A 393 -55.96 90.28 -49.05
N LEU A 394 -57.22 90.72 -48.96
CA LEU A 394 -58.23 90.46 -49.99
C LEU A 394 -57.88 91.13 -51.32
N ASN A 395 -57.36 92.36 -51.28
CA ASN A 395 -56.89 93.08 -52.46
C ASN A 395 -55.67 92.40 -53.11
N GLU A 396 -54.72 91.93 -52.30
CA GLU A 396 -53.56 91.18 -52.79
C GLU A 396 -53.98 89.87 -53.45
N LEU A 397 -54.90 89.13 -52.83
CA LEU A 397 -55.41 87.87 -53.38
C LEU A 397 -56.10 88.09 -54.73
N ASN A 398 -56.93 89.13 -54.86
CA ASN A 398 -57.60 89.47 -56.11
C ASN A 398 -56.58 89.80 -57.22
N LYS A 399 -55.50 90.52 -56.87
CA LYS A 399 -54.39 90.80 -57.80
C LYS A 399 -53.69 89.51 -58.24
N ARG A 400 -53.37 88.60 -57.32
CA ARG A 400 -52.73 87.31 -57.67
C ARG A 400 -53.63 86.44 -58.55
N VAL A 401 -54.94 86.39 -58.28
CA VAL A 401 -55.90 85.64 -59.12
C VAL A 401 -55.93 86.22 -60.54
N LYS A 402 -55.92 87.55 -60.70
CA LYS A 402 -55.82 88.20 -62.02
C LYS A 402 -54.53 87.84 -62.74
N ASP A 403 -53.40 87.83 -62.03
CA ASP A 403 -52.10 87.48 -62.61
C ASP A 403 -52.05 86.02 -63.10
N VAL A 404 -52.67 85.09 -62.35
CA VAL A 404 -52.78 83.68 -62.74
C VAL A 404 -53.70 83.52 -63.95
N TYR A 405 -54.88 84.15 -63.94
CA TYR A 405 -55.82 84.11 -65.06
C TYR A 405 -55.15 84.61 -66.36
N LYS A 406 -54.41 85.72 -66.28
CA LYS A 406 -53.67 86.30 -67.41
C LYS A 406 -52.61 85.34 -67.98
N LYS A 407 -51.91 84.60 -67.12
CA LYS A 407 -50.89 83.61 -67.55
C LYS A 407 -51.50 82.34 -68.15
N CYS A 408 -52.63 81.88 -67.62
CA CYS A 408 -53.20 80.57 -67.97
C CYS A 408 -54.14 80.62 -69.18
N ILE A 409 -54.88 81.71 -69.38
CA ILE A 409 -55.99 81.78 -70.37
C ILE A 409 -55.80 82.93 -71.36
N GLY A 410 -55.41 84.13 -70.89
CA GLY A 410 -55.25 85.32 -71.73
C GLY A 410 -55.75 86.60 -71.04
N ASP A 411 -55.78 87.72 -71.77
CA ASP A 411 -56.27 88.99 -71.23
C ASP A 411 -57.78 89.00 -70.97
N ASN A 412 -58.20 89.63 -69.86
CA ASN A 412 -59.60 89.76 -69.44
C ASN A 412 -60.31 90.83 -70.29
N ASP A 413 -60.84 90.45 -71.45
CA ASP A 413 -61.63 91.36 -72.30
C ASP A 413 -63.08 91.54 -71.84
N ALA A 414 -63.53 90.75 -70.85
CA ALA A 414 -64.79 90.92 -70.15
C ALA A 414 -64.49 91.11 -68.65
N ASN A 415 -65.16 92.05 -67.98
CA ASN A 415 -65.01 92.33 -66.54
C ASN A 415 -65.48 91.14 -65.67
N LEU A 416 -64.69 90.08 -65.65
CA LEU A 416 -65.00 88.80 -65.03
C LEU A 416 -64.72 88.86 -63.52
N SER A 417 -65.66 88.36 -62.72
CA SER A 417 -65.53 88.33 -61.25
C SER A 417 -64.37 87.40 -60.81
N THR A 418 -63.78 87.63 -59.64
CA THR A 418 -62.68 86.79 -59.09
C THR A 418 -63.05 85.32 -59.04
N LEU A 419 -64.29 85.01 -58.68
CA LEU A 419 -64.79 83.64 -58.63
C LEU A 419 -64.91 83.02 -60.02
N GLN A 420 -65.38 83.80 -61.01
CA GLN A 420 -65.48 83.37 -62.41
C GLN A 420 -64.08 83.21 -63.06
N MET A 421 -63.10 84.05 -62.71
CA MET A 421 -61.70 83.87 -63.10
C MET A 421 -61.16 82.54 -62.56
N LEU A 422 -61.45 82.22 -61.30
CA LEU A 422 -61.07 80.94 -60.69
C LEU A 422 -61.76 79.76 -61.37
N THR A 423 -63.07 79.83 -61.63
CA THR A 423 -63.81 78.76 -62.32
C THR A 423 -63.25 78.49 -63.72
N ASN A 424 -62.85 79.53 -64.45
CA ASN A 424 -62.23 79.35 -65.76
C ASN A 424 -60.82 78.75 -65.66
N VAL A 425 -60.05 79.15 -64.66
CA VAL A 425 -58.74 78.52 -64.37
C VAL A 425 -58.93 77.05 -64.00
N GLU A 426 -59.92 76.74 -63.18
CA GLU A 426 -60.29 75.38 -62.77
C GLU A 426 -60.70 74.52 -63.96
N ASN A 427 -61.60 75.01 -64.82
CA ASN A 427 -61.98 74.32 -66.06
C ASN A 427 -60.77 74.08 -66.98
N LYS A 428 -59.85 75.06 -67.06
CA LYS A 428 -58.62 74.89 -67.86
C LYS A 428 -57.69 73.85 -67.25
N LEU A 429 -57.62 73.79 -65.93
CA LEU A 429 -56.83 72.83 -65.18
C LEU A 429 -57.40 71.42 -65.36
N GLU A 430 -58.73 71.26 -65.28
CA GLU A 430 -59.42 70.00 -65.52
C GLU A 430 -59.19 69.49 -66.96
N GLN A 431 -59.29 70.37 -67.96
CA GLN A 431 -58.91 70.02 -69.35
C GLN A 431 -57.45 69.56 -69.47
N LEU A 432 -56.53 70.21 -68.74
CA LEU A 432 -55.12 69.80 -68.76
C LEU A 432 -54.92 68.45 -68.06
N PHE A 433 -55.67 68.16 -66.99
CA PHE A 433 -55.65 66.86 -66.34
C PHE A 433 -56.24 65.76 -67.25
N GLU A 434 -57.34 66.01 -67.95
CA GLU A 434 -57.89 65.05 -68.92
C GLU A 434 -56.90 64.76 -70.06
N ILE A 435 -56.14 65.77 -70.51
CA ILE A 435 -55.04 65.60 -71.48
C ILE A 435 -53.88 64.79 -70.87
N ILE A 436 -53.57 64.99 -69.60
CA ILE A 436 -52.52 64.22 -68.91
C ILE A 436 -52.94 62.76 -68.72
N GLU A 437 -54.19 62.49 -68.33
CA GLU A 437 -54.73 61.14 -68.15
C GLU A 437 -54.88 60.39 -69.48
N SER A 438 -55.23 61.07 -70.56
CA SER A 438 -55.34 60.47 -71.91
C SER A 438 -54.00 60.31 -72.63
N MET A 439 -52.89 60.82 -72.08
CA MET A 439 -51.58 60.66 -72.71
C MET A 439 -51.10 59.20 -72.62
N PRO A 440 -50.55 58.63 -73.73
CA PRO A 440 -49.99 57.29 -73.69
C PRO A 440 -48.86 57.20 -72.66
N PRO A 441 -48.85 56.18 -71.77
CA PRO A 441 -47.86 56.05 -70.69
C PRO A 441 -46.42 55.99 -71.22
N ASP A 442 -46.24 55.47 -72.44
CA ASP A 442 -44.95 55.34 -73.11
C ASP A 442 -44.32 56.72 -73.46
N LYS A 443 -45.13 57.74 -73.75
CA LYS A 443 -44.66 59.11 -73.97
C LYS A 443 -44.36 59.83 -72.66
N VAL A 444 -45.13 59.54 -71.60
CA VAL A 444 -44.90 60.09 -70.25
C VAL A 444 -43.59 59.55 -69.69
N GLU A 445 -43.32 58.25 -69.80
CA GLU A 445 -42.06 57.64 -69.36
C GLU A 445 -40.85 58.22 -70.11
N GLN A 446 -40.98 58.48 -71.42
CA GLN A 446 -39.92 59.14 -72.19
C GLN A 446 -39.70 60.58 -71.75
N ALA A 447 -40.77 61.35 -71.50
CA ALA A 447 -40.68 62.72 -71.02
C ALA A 447 -40.08 62.79 -69.60
N GLU A 448 -40.47 61.88 -68.71
CA GLU A 448 -39.86 61.73 -67.39
C GLU A 448 -38.37 61.41 -67.51
N LYS A 449 -37.97 60.40 -68.29
CA LYS A 449 -36.55 60.09 -68.51
C LYS A 449 -35.75 61.28 -69.03
N ILE A 450 -36.33 62.10 -69.92
CA ILE A 450 -35.69 63.32 -70.43
C ILE A 450 -35.56 64.37 -69.32
N LYS A 451 -36.63 64.64 -68.57
CA LYS A 451 -36.61 65.63 -67.47
C LYS A 451 -35.70 65.21 -66.34
N ASP A 452 -35.67 63.93 -66.01
CA ASP A 452 -34.80 63.37 -64.99
C ASP A 452 -33.33 63.44 -65.43
N LYS A 453 -33.06 63.19 -66.72
CA LYS A 453 -31.72 63.39 -67.31
C LYS A 453 -31.31 64.86 -67.28
N GLU A 454 -32.22 65.79 -67.59
CA GLU A 454 -31.99 67.24 -67.51
C GLU A 454 -31.69 67.67 -66.08
N ARG A 455 -32.46 67.20 -65.08
CA ARG A 455 -32.24 67.48 -63.66
C ARG A 455 -30.86 66.97 -63.20
N ARG A 456 -30.51 65.73 -63.54
CA ARG A 456 -29.18 65.16 -63.23
C ARG A 456 -28.05 65.88 -63.96
N GLN A 457 -28.32 66.47 -65.12
CA GLN A 457 -27.34 67.26 -65.84
C GLN A 457 -27.16 68.63 -65.19
N LYS A 458 -28.24 69.34 -64.84
CA LYS A 458 -28.17 70.61 -64.11
C LYS A 458 -27.46 70.48 -62.77
N LEU A 459 -27.75 69.43 -62.00
CA LEU A 459 -27.08 69.20 -60.72
C LEU A 459 -25.58 68.91 -60.87
N ARG A 460 -25.18 68.24 -61.97
CA ARG A 460 -23.76 68.06 -62.33
C ARG A 460 -23.11 69.36 -62.78
N GLU A 461 -23.79 70.17 -63.58
CA GLU A 461 -23.32 71.47 -64.04
C GLU A 461 -23.18 72.46 -62.87
N GLU A 462 -24.12 72.46 -61.91
CA GLU A 462 -24.03 73.27 -60.69
C GLU A 462 -22.86 72.84 -59.80
N LYS A 463 -22.67 71.53 -59.57
CA LYS A 463 -21.51 71.02 -58.82
C LYS A 463 -20.19 71.37 -59.51
N LEU A 464 -20.13 71.25 -60.84
CA LEU A 464 -18.93 71.62 -61.61
C LEU A 464 -18.68 73.13 -61.53
N ASN A 465 -19.70 73.96 -61.69
CA ASN A 465 -19.59 75.42 -61.58
C ASN A 465 -19.17 75.84 -60.17
N ALA A 466 -19.71 75.23 -59.11
CA ALA A 466 -19.29 75.49 -57.73
C ALA A 466 -17.82 75.11 -57.51
N GLN A 467 -17.34 74.04 -58.14
CA GLN A 467 -15.92 73.66 -58.07
C GLN A 467 -15.02 74.64 -58.83
N ILE A 468 -15.47 75.10 -60.02
CA ILE A 468 -14.77 76.11 -60.82
C ILE A 468 -14.69 77.44 -60.05
N THR A 469 -15.79 77.95 -59.50
CA THR A 469 -15.80 79.20 -58.74
C THR A 469 -14.88 79.12 -57.53
N LEU A 470 -14.90 77.99 -56.80
CA LEU A 470 -14.02 77.77 -55.66
C LEU A 470 -12.53 77.69 -56.09
N GLN A 471 -12.25 77.13 -57.27
CA GLN A 471 -10.90 77.12 -57.84
C GLN A 471 -10.47 78.51 -58.30
N GLU A 472 -11.35 79.26 -58.96
CA GLU A 472 -11.14 80.65 -59.37
C GLU A 472 -10.90 81.56 -58.17
N GLU A 473 -11.66 81.41 -57.09
CA GLU A 473 -11.44 82.13 -55.84
C GLU A 473 -10.08 81.81 -55.22
N ARG A 474 -9.67 80.53 -55.19
CA ARG A 474 -8.33 80.14 -54.72
C ARG A 474 -7.24 80.79 -55.57
N VAL A 475 -7.38 80.76 -56.89
CA VAL A 475 -6.42 81.38 -57.82
C VAL A 475 -6.40 82.89 -57.64
N LYS A 476 -7.56 83.55 -57.52
CA LYS A 476 -7.68 84.99 -57.29
C LYS A 476 -7.03 85.40 -55.97
N LYS A 477 -7.29 84.66 -54.88
CA LYS A 477 -6.68 84.89 -53.56
C LYS A 477 -5.18 84.63 -53.58
N SER A 478 -4.71 83.64 -54.34
CA SER A 478 -3.29 83.39 -54.61
C SER A 478 -2.64 84.55 -55.36
N LEU A 479 -3.30 85.07 -56.39
CA LEU A 479 -2.81 86.15 -57.24
C LEU A 479 -2.82 87.50 -56.51
N GLU A 480 -3.84 87.78 -55.70
CA GLU A 480 -3.86 88.92 -54.77
C GLU A 480 -2.72 88.82 -53.74
N ARG A 481 -2.47 87.63 -53.18
CA ARG A 481 -1.32 87.40 -52.27
C ARG A 481 0.01 87.63 -52.98
N ALA A 482 0.13 87.26 -54.26
CA ALA A 482 1.34 87.49 -55.06
C ALA A 482 1.53 88.97 -55.45
N ARG A 483 0.43 89.69 -55.72
CA ARG A 483 0.44 91.13 -56.01
C ARG A 483 0.62 92.00 -54.77
N ALA A 484 0.26 91.49 -53.59
CA ALA A 484 0.46 92.21 -52.35
C ALA A 484 1.96 92.50 -52.14
N PRO A 485 2.34 93.77 -51.90
CA PRO A 485 3.74 94.12 -51.72
C PRO A 485 4.32 93.34 -50.53
N ILE A 486 5.45 92.67 -50.75
CA ILE A 486 6.15 91.89 -49.74
C ILE A 486 6.55 92.83 -48.61
N LYS A 487 5.86 92.73 -47.46
CA LYS A 487 6.22 93.46 -46.24
C LYS A 487 7.54 92.89 -45.71
N LYS A 488 8.66 93.55 -46.04
CA LYS A 488 9.97 93.24 -45.46
C LYS A 488 9.92 93.57 -43.97
N LYS A 489 9.98 92.54 -43.11
CA LYS A 489 10.15 92.75 -41.67
C LYS A 489 11.56 93.29 -41.44
N MET A 490 11.68 94.52 -40.98
CA MET A 490 12.96 95.09 -40.58
C MET A 490 13.28 94.63 -39.15
N GLY A 491 14.40 93.94 -38.97
CA GLY A 491 14.88 93.47 -37.66
C GLY A 491 14.67 91.97 -37.40
N LYS A 492 15.44 91.45 -36.42
CA LYS A 492 15.37 90.05 -35.99
C LYS A 492 14.04 89.82 -35.26
N PRO A 493 13.17 88.89 -35.69
CA PRO A 493 11.90 88.65 -35.03
C PRO A 493 12.13 88.17 -33.59
N VAL A 494 11.42 88.78 -32.64
CA VAL A 494 11.45 88.38 -31.23
C VAL A 494 10.77 87.01 -31.12
N ALA A 495 11.55 85.98 -30.78
CA ALA A 495 11.04 84.64 -30.52
C ALA A 495 10.34 84.62 -29.15
N PHE A 496 9.02 84.59 -29.14
CA PHE A 496 8.28 84.25 -27.94
C PHE A 496 8.48 82.76 -27.64
N ARG A 497 8.88 82.44 -26.42
CA ARG A 497 9.01 81.06 -25.94
C ARG A 497 7.62 80.42 -25.94
N SER A 498 7.49 79.20 -26.45
CA SER A 498 6.24 78.45 -26.46
C SER A 498 5.69 78.31 -25.03
N THR A 499 4.43 78.70 -24.83
CA THR A 499 3.69 78.31 -23.63
C THR A 499 3.54 76.79 -23.59
N PRO A 500 3.72 76.14 -22.42
CA PRO A 500 3.60 74.69 -22.32
C PRO A 500 2.18 74.23 -22.71
N PRO A 501 2.04 73.06 -23.36
CA PRO A 501 0.75 72.57 -23.83
C PRO A 501 -0.20 72.34 -22.66
N GLN A 502 -1.32 73.07 -22.63
CA GLN A 502 -2.40 72.79 -21.69
C GLN A 502 -2.98 71.40 -22.00
N LYS A 503 -3.04 70.53 -20.99
CA LYS A 503 -3.73 69.25 -21.08
C LYS A 503 -5.22 69.52 -21.26
N VAL A 504 -5.69 69.37 -22.50
CA VAL A 504 -7.12 69.40 -22.82
C VAL A 504 -7.77 68.21 -22.12
N LYS A 505 -8.72 68.47 -21.23
CA LYS A 505 -9.64 67.44 -20.74
C LYS A 505 -10.36 66.87 -21.96
N LYS A 506 -10.25 65.55 -22.15
CA LYS A 506 -10.96 64.80 -23.18
C LYS A 506 -12.46 64.96 -22.93
N GLN A 507 -13.07 66.00 -23.50
CA GLN A 507 -14.50 65.99 -23.74
C GLN A 507 -14.72 64.89 -24.76
N SER A 508 -15.50 63.88 -24.38
CA SER A 508 -16.10 62.95 -25.31
C SER A 508 -16.75 63.78 -26.41
N LYS A 509 -16.25 63.64 -27.65
CA LYS A 509 -16.99 64.06 -28.83
C LYS A 509 -18.30 63.29 -28.78
N GLU A 510 -19.37 63.96 -28.38
CA GLU A 510 -20.71 63.55 -28.76
C GLU A 510 -20.74 63.54 -30.28
N THR A 511 -21.03 62.36 -30.81
CA THR A 511 -21.22 62.07 -32.22
C THR A 511 -22.48 62.77 -32.71
N ASN A 512 -22.40 64.09 -32.90
CA ASN A 512 -23.45 64.88 -33.56
C ASN A 512 -23.07 65.27 -35.00
N GLU A 513 -21.92 64.81 -35.51
CA GLU A 513 -21.51 65.05 -36.92
C GLU A 513 -21.99 63.95 -37.89
N ILE A 514 -22.70 62.91 -37.42
CA ILE A 514 -23.24 61.84 -38.30
C ILE A 514 -24.72 62.09 -38.66
N GLN A 515 -25.42 62.97 -37.94
CA GLN A 515 -26.85 63.21 -38.19
C GLN A 515 -27.12 64.26 -39.28
N ASP A 516 -26.17 65.15 -39.58
CA ASP A 516 -26.35 66.16 -40.64
C ASP A 516 -26.03 65.59 -42.05
N ASP A 517 -25.09 64.64 -42.16
CA ASP A 517 -24.75 64.02 -43.46
C ASP A 517 -25.79 62.95 -43.90
N ASP A 518 -26.50 62.31 -42.95
CA ASP A 518 -27.57 61.32 -43.25
C ASP A 518 -28.93 61.98 -43.54
N LEU A 519 -29.13 63.27 -43.18
CA LEU A 519 -30.35 64.01 -43.49
C LEU A 519 -30.37 64.52 -44.94
N GLU A 520 -29.21 64.68 -45.56
CA GLU A 520 -29.06 65.12 -46.96
C GLU A 520 -29.25 63.96 -47.98
N TYR A 521 -29.43 62.72 -47.49
CA TYR A 521 -29.71 61.55 -48.31
C TYR A 521 -31.20 61.18 -48.39
N TYR A 522 -32.06 61.74 -47.53
CA TYR A 522 -33.49 61.37 -47.44
C TYR A 522 -34.50 62.53 -47.65
N TRP A 523 -34.04 63.70 -48.09
CA TRP A 523 -34.86 64.80 -48.62
C TRP A 523 -34.26 65.33 -49.93
#